data_AF-A0A975RDL9-F1
#
_entry.id   AF-A0A975RDL9-F1
#
_cell.length_a   1.000
_cell.length_b   1.000
_cell.length_c   1.000
_cell.angle_alpha   90.00
_cell.angle_beta   90.00
_cell.angle_gamma   90.00
#
_symmetry.space_group_name_H-M   'P 1'
#
loop_
_entity.id
_entity.type
_entity.pdbx_description
1 polymer ?
#
loop_
_entity_poly.entity_id
_entity_poly.type
_entity_poly.pdbx_seq_one_letter_code
_entity_poly.pdbx_strand_id
1 'polypeptide(L)'
;MGVGFLIDLLLHAGGGAGAALAVAKVPRFEQFSGNAIPIGIGAFVVLSLVHRIFVQWAVTTTLGKALCGLRLVRDDTGGRPTLWRLTKDWLLGVFMMLAVFSN
;
A
#
# COMPACT_ATOMS: atom_id res chain seq x y z
N MET A 1 1.01 -15.02 -9.13
CA MET A 1 1.27 -13.73 -8.43
C MET A 1 0.08 -12.74 -8.45
N GLY A 2 -1.10 -13.07 -9.00
CA GLY A 2 -2.16 -12.05 -9.21
C GLY A 2 -3.04 -11.71 -8.01
N VAL A 3 -3.71 -12.70 -7.41
CA VAL A 3 -4.88 -12.42 -6.53
C VAL A 3 -4.52 -11.70 -5.23
N GLY A 4 -3.50 -12.18 -4.49
CA GLY A 4 -3.08 -11.52 -3.25
C GLY A 4 -2.61 -10.08 -3.47
N PHE A 5 -1.95 -9.81 -4.60
CA PHE A 5 -1.57 -8.45 -4.96
C PHE A 5 -2.79 -7.57 -5.27
N LEU A 6 -3.77 -8.08 -6.02
CA LEU A 6 -5.00 -7.35 -6.32
C LEU A 6 -5.78 -7.00 -5.05
N ILE A 7 -5.86 -7.92 -4.09
CA ILE A 7 -6.49 -7.66 -2.78
C ILE A 7 -5.77 -6.52 -2.06
N ASP A 8 -4.44 -6.56 -1.99
CA ASP A 8 -3.66 -5.50 -1.35
C ASP A 8 -3.86 -4.16 -2.07
N LEU A 9 -3.90 -4.15 -3.40
CA LEU A 9 -4.13 -2.96 -4.21
C LEU A 9 -5.51 -2.36 -3.97
N LEU A 10 -6.56 -3.19 -3.92
CA LEU A 10 -7.93 -2.77 -3.65
C LEU A 10 -8.07 -2.22 -2.23
N LEU A 11 -7.38 -2.81 -1.24
CA LEU A 11 -7.33 -2.28 0.11
C LEU A 11 -6.73 -0.86 0.12
N HIS A 12 -5.62 -0.65 -0.59
CA HIS A 12 -4.97 0.66 -0.68
C HIS A 12 -5.83 1.67 -1.40
N ALA A 13 -6.41 1.29 -2.55
CA ALA A 13 -7.32 2.13 -3.34
C ALA A 13 -8.57 2.50 -2.55
N GLY A 14 -9.16 1.55 -1.82
CA GLY A 14 -10.29 1.77 -0.94
C GLY A 14 -9.97 2.76 0.19
N GLY A 15 -8.79 2.64 0.81
CA GLY A 15 -8.32 3.61 1.80
C GLY A 15 -8.16 5.02 1.24
N GLY A 16 -7.56 5.15 0.04
CA GLY A 16 -7.43 6.43 -0.66
C GLY A 16 -8.78 7.05 -1.03
N ALA A 17 -9.68 6.26 -1.61
CA ALA A 17 -11.03 6.71 -1.94
C ALA A 17 -11.82 7.11 -0.68
N GLY A 18 -11.71 6.33 0.40
CA GLY A 18 -12.31 6.65 1.69
C GLY A 18 -11.83 7.97 2.26
N ALA A 19 -10.53 8.26 2.18
CA ALA A 19 -9.96 9.54 2.62
C ALA A 19 -10.47 10.71 1.76
N ALA A 20 -10.49 10.56 0.43
CA ALA A 20 -11.01 11.58 -0.48
C ALA A 20 -12.50 11.87 -0.23
N LEU A 21 -13.31 10.82 -0.04
CA LEU A 21 -14.73 10.96 0.27
C LEU A 21 -14.96 11.60 1.64
N ALA A 22 -14.14 11.25 2.64
CA ALA A 22 -14.23 11.83 3.97
C ALA A 22 -14.03 13.35 3.92
N VAL A 23 -12.98 13.83 3.25
CA VAL A 23 -12.74 15.29 3.15
C VAL A 23 -13.73 16.01 2.24
N ALA A 24 -14.36 15.32 1.29
CA ALA A 24 -15.35 15.90 0.39
C ALA A 24 -16.77 15.95 0.98
N LYS A 25 -17.10 15.08 1.93
CA LYS A 25 -18.50 14.86 2.37
C LYS A 25 -18.74 14.95 3.87
N VAL A 26 -17.70 14.86 4.71
CA VAL A 26 -17.85 14.94 6.16
C VAL A 26 -17.67 16.41 6.60
N PRO A 27 -18.67 17.05 7.25
CA PRO A 27 -18.59 18.47 7.62
C PRO A 27 -17.36 18.84 8.45
N ARG A 28 -16.84 17.93 9.26
CA ARG A 28 -15.61 18.12 10.06
C ARG A 28 -14.35 18.40 9.22
N PHE A 29 -14.35 18.00 7.96
CA PHE A 29 -13.20 18.08 7.06
C PHE A 29 -13.44 18.98 5.84
N GLU A 30 -14.53 19.76 5.84
CA GLU A 30 -14.95 20.61 4.72
C GLU A 30 -13.86 21.61 4.29
N GLN A 31 -13.05 22.10 5.25
CA GLN A 31 -11.90 22.96 5.00
C GLN A 31 -10.84 22.33 4.08
N PHE A 32 -10.84 21.01 3.92
CA PHE A 32 -9.92 20.26 3.06
C PHE A 32 -10.58 19.75 1.77
N SER A 33 -11.86 20.04 1.54
CA SER A 33 -12.63 19.52 0.39
C SER A 33 -12.00 19.82 -0.97
N GLY A 34 -11.40 21.01 -1.14
CA GLY A 34 -10.66 21.39 -2.35
C GLY A 34 -9.41 20.54 -2.64
N ASN A 35 -8.94 19.78 -1.65
CA ASN A 35 -7.76 18.90 -1.75
C ASN A 35 -8.14 17.41 -1.74
N ALA A 36 -9.40 17.04 -2.02
CA ALA A 36 -9.86 15.65 -1.94
C ALA A 36 -9.03 14.66 -2.74
N ILE A 37 -8.69 14.99 -3.99
CA ILE A 37 -7.87 14.13 -4.86
C ILE A 37 -6.45 13.95 -4.33
N PRO A 38 -5.65 15.01 -4.08
CA PRO A 38 -4.29 14.84 -3.56
C PRO A 38 -4.27 14.16 -2.18
N ILE A 39 -5.26 14.41 -1.31
CA ILE A 39 -5.39 13.70 -0.03
C ILE A 39 -5.65 12.21 -0.24
N GLY A 40 -6.55 11.86 -1.17
CA GLY A 40 -6.81 10.46 -1.51
C GLY A 40 -5.58 9.72 -2.04
N ILE A 41 -4.83 10.37 -2.94
CA ILE A 41 -3.55 9.83 -3.46
C ILE A 41 -2.54 9.68 -2.31
N GLY A 42 -2.39 10.69 -1.46
CA GLY A 42 -1.50 10.65 -0.31
C GLY A 42 -1.85 9.50 0.65
N ALA A 43 -3.14 9.32 0.96
CA ALA A 43 -3.62 8.24 1.81
C ALA A 43 -3.37 6.86 1.19
N PHE A 44 -3.59 6.70 -0.13
CA PHE A 44 -3.23 5.48 -0.86
C PHE A 44 -1.75 5.13 -0.69
N VAL A 45 -0.86 6.10 -0.94
CA VAL A 45 0.60 5.90 -0.88
C VAL A 45 1.03 5.56 0.54
N VAL A 46 0.57 6.31 1.54
CA VAL A 46 0.91 6.08 2.96
C VAL A 46 0.43 4.70 3.40
N LEU A 47 -0.81 4.33 3.08
CA LEU A 47 -1.36 3.03 3.44
C LEU A 47 -0.59 1.87 2.76
N SER A 48 -0.21 2.05 1.49
CA SER A 48 0.63 1.09 0.77
C SER A 48 2.00 0.91 1.41
N LEU A 49 2.67 2.02 1.72
CA LEU A 49 3.97 2.02 2.38
C LEU A 49 3.89 1.33 3.75
N VAL A 50 2.92 1.71 4.59
CA VAL A 50 2.75 1.14 5.93
C VAL A 50 2.46 -0.34 5.87
N HIS A 51 1.55 -0.75 4.98
CA HIS A 51 1.16 -2.15 4.85
C HIS A 51 2.31 -3.03 4.31
N ARG A 52 3.04 -2.58 3.28
CA ARG A 52 4.07 -3.40 2.61
C ARG A 52 5.43 -3.37 3.29
N ILE A 53 5.74 -2.32 4.06
CA ILE A 53 7.00 -2.24 4.79
C ILE A 53 6.80 -2.66 6.24
N PHE A 54 6.04 -1.91 7.04
CA PHE A 54 6.01 -2.11 8.48
C PHE A 54 5.12 -3.30 8.89
N VAL A 55 3.90 -3.39 8.35
CA VAL A 55 3.00 -4.50 8.66
C VAL A 55 3.56 -5.81 8.11
N GLN A 56 3.95 -5.83 6.83
CA GLN A 56 4.54 -7.03 6.24
C GLN A 56 5.86 -7.44 6.91
N TRP A 57 6.66 -6.49 7.39
CA TRP A 57 7.78 -6.81 8.27
C TRP A 57 7.27 -7.48 9.54
N ALA A 58 6.36 -6.84 10.30
CA ALA A 58 5.79 -7.34 11.56
C ALA A 58 5.28 -8.78 11.48
N VAL A 59 4.39 -9.06 10.52
CA VAL A 59 3.66 -10.33 10.45
C VAL A 59 4.18 -11.27 9.37
N THR A 60 5.24 -10.90 8.65
CA THR A 60 5.80 -11.65 7.51
C THR A 60 4.83 -11.87 6.34
N THR A 61 3.68 -11.18 6.32
CA THR A 61 2.67 -11.34 5.28
C THR A 61 1.90 -10.03 5.05
N THR A 62 1.24 -9.90 3.91
CA THR A 62 0.24 -8.85 3.66
C THR A 62 -1.15 -9.46 3.75
N LEU A 63 -2.19 -8.64 3.88
CA LEU A 63 -3.58 -9.15 3.96
C LEU A 63 -3.91 -10.07 2.79
N GLY A 64 -3.63 -9.65 1.56
CA GLY A 64 -3.89 -10.46 0.37
C GLY A 64 -3.07 -11.75 0.33
N LYS A 65 -1.82 -11.73 0.80
CA LYS A 65 -1.01 -12.95 0.93
C LYS A 65 -1.57 -13.87 2.01
N ALA A 66 -1.96 -13.34 3.16
CA ALA A 66 -2.54 -14.11 4.26
C ALA A 66 -3.82 -14.83 3.84
N LEU A 67 -4.71 -14.14 3.11
CA LEU A 67 -5.93 -14.73 2.56
C LEU A 67 -5.66 -15.82 1.51
N CYS A 68 -4.50 -15.78 0.86
CA CYS A 68 -4.03 -16.84 -0.04
C CYS A 68 -3.21 -17.93 0.66
N GLY A 69 -3.08 -17.92 2.00
CA GLY A 69 -2.25 -18.87 2.73
C GLY A 69 -0.74 -18.68 2.53
N LEU A 70 -0.31 -17.49 2.09
CA LEU A 70 1.07 -17.16 1.76
C LEU A 70 1.72 -16.31 2.86
N ARG A 71 3.04 -16.48 3.00
CA ARG A 71 3.92 -15.59 3.79
C ARG A 71 5.21 -15.31 3.02
N LEU A 72 5.81 -14.17 3.29
CA LEU A 72 7.11 -13.79 2.78
C LEU A 72 8.20 -14.30 3.73
N VAL A 73 9.16 -15.01 3.17
CA VAL A 73 10.37 -15.47 3.84
C VAL A 73 11.58 -14.98 3.08
N ARG A 74 12.71 -14.86 3.77
CA ARG A 74 13.99 -14.61 3.10
C ARG A 74 14.45 -15.87 2.38
N ASP A 75 14.95 -15.70 1.17
CA ASP A 75 15.42 -16.82 0.34
C ASP A 75 16.72 -17.43 0.86
N ASP A 76 17.54 -16.66 1.59
CA ASP A 76 18.83 -17.11 2.12
C ASP A 76 18.71 -17.83 3.48
N THR A 77 17.87 -17.32 4.39
CA THR A 77 17.76 -17.87 5.76
C THR A 77 16.42 -18.52 6.07
N GLY A 78 15.42 -18.43 5.17
CA GLY A 78 14.03 -18.81 5.46
C GLY A 78 13.35 -17.94 6.53
N GLY A 79 14.08 -16.97 7.09
CA GLY A 79 13.66 -16.13 8.19
C GLY A 79 12.77 -14.97 7.74
N ARG A 80 12.52 -14.07 8.68
CA ARG A 80 11.73 -12.85 8.47
C ARG A 80 12.43 -11.90 7.48
N PRO A 81 11.70 -11.27 6.54
CA PRO A 81 12.27 -10.24 5.66
C PRO A 81 12.85 -9.07 6.48
N THR A 82 13.90 -8.44 5.98
CA THR A 82 14.45 -7.23 6.60
C THR A 82 13.63 -6.01 6.18
N LEU A 83 13.55 -4.99 7.04
CA LEU A 83 12.90 -3.71 6.68
C LEU A 83 13.52 -3.13 5.41
N TRP A 84 14.85 -3.12 5.31
CA TRP A 84 15.55 -2.55 4.16
C TRP A 84 15.24 -3.28 2.85
N ARG A 85 15.09 -4.60 2.87
CA ARG A 85 14.66 -5.36 1.69
C ARG A 85 13.26 -4.95 1.25
N LEU A 86 12.31 -4.87 2.18
CA LEU A 86 10.95 -4.44 1.89
C LEU A 86 10.89 -2.98 1.37
N THR A 87 11.72 -2.09 1.91
CA THR A 87 11.84 -0.72 1.41
C THR A 87 12.33 -0.68 -0.03
N LYS A 88 13.37 -1.45 -0.38
CA LYS A 88 13.86 -1.56 -1.76
C LYS A 88 12.78 -2.10 -2.70
N ASP A 89 12.08 -3.16 -2.31
CA ASP A 89 11.02 -3.77 -3.10
C ASP A 89 9.85 -2.78 -3.33
N TRP A 90 9.51 -1.99 -2.31
CA TRP A 90 8.49 -0.95 -2.42
C TRP A 90 8.93 0.18 -3.36
N LEU A 91 10.15 0.70 -3.18
CA LEU A 91 10.70 1.75 -4.05
C LEU A 91 10.78 1.29 -5.50
N LEU A 92 11.27 0.08 -5.76
CA LEU A 92 11.31 -0.49 -7.11
C LEU A 92 9.91 -0.54 -7.71
N GLY A 93 8.91 -0.97 -6.94
CA GLY A 93 7.51 -0.96 -7.39
C GLY A 93 7.00 0.44 -7.76
N VAL A 94 7.34 1.46 -6.97
CA VAL A 94 7.01 2.87 -7.26
C VAL A 94 7.71 3.34 -8.53
N PHE A 95 9.01 3.09 -8.69
CA PHE A 95 9.75 3.46 -9.90
C PHE A 95 9.17 2.81 -11.15
N MET A 96 8.85 1.51 -11.09
CA MET A 96 8.22 0.79 -12.21
C MET A 96 6.85 1.37 -12.56
N MET A 97 6.04 1.72 -11.56
CA MET A 97 4.76 2.37 -11.78
C MET A 97 4.94 3.72 -12.48
N LEU A 98 5.83 4.58 -11.98
CA LEU A 98 6.10 5.89 -12.57
C LEU A 98 6.62 5.77 -14.01
N ALA A 99 7.52 4.82 -14.27
CA ALA A 99 8.06 4.57 -15.61
C ALA A 99 6.98 4.14 -16.61
N VAL A 100 5.98 3.38 -16.17
CA VAL A 100 4.84 2.98 -17.02
C VAL A 100 3.95 4.18 -17.35
N PHE A 101 3.74 5.10 -16.42
CA PHE A 101 2.91 6.29 -16.62
C PHE A 101 3.64 7.50 -17.25
N SER A 102 4.97 7.42 -17.40
CA SER A 102 5.78 8.47 -18.02
C SER A 102 6.06 8.24 -19.52
N ASN A 103 5.55 7.15 -20.10
CA ASN A 103 5.57 6.87 -21.55
C ASN A 103 4.18 7.09 -22.14
#